data_AF-A0AAV3SG95-F1
#
_entry.id   AF-A0AAV3SG95-F1
#
_cell.length_a   1.000
_cell.length_b   1.000
_cell.length_c   1.000
_cell.angle_alpha   90.00
_cell.angle_beta   90.00
_cell.angle_gamma   90.00
#
_symmetry.space_group_name_H-M   'P 1'
#
loop_
_entity.id
_entity.type
_entity.pdbx_description
1 polymer ?
#
loop_
_entity_poly.entity_id
_entity_poly.type
_entity_poly.pdbx_seq_one_letter_code
_entity_poly.pdbx_strand_id
1 'polypeptide(L)'
;MTGFERPKSRRQRVENAVVQLLDADEYGNSRRYFQAGDIADGGSELTSSMVGSYLPALEDESPLPSGITVARHTERNNSTVWVVKREDEGGSQ
;
A
#
# COMPACT_ATOMS: atom_id res chain seq x y z
N MET A 1 16.40 14.05 -21.49
CA MET A 1 15.78 14.64 -20.29
C MET A 1 16.20 13.80 -19.10
N THR A 2 17.30 14.17 -18.46
CA THR A 2 17.79 13.53 -17.23
C THR A 2 16.94 14.02 -16.07
N GLY A 3 15.91 13.25 -15.72
CA GLY A 3 15.11 13.50 -14.53
C GLY A 3 16.01 13.37 -13.31
N PHE A 4 16.13 14.43 -12.53
CA PHE A 4 16.65 14.36 -11.17
C PHE A 4 15.80 13.33 -10.42
N GLU A 5 16.30 12.11 -10.24
CA GLU A 5 15.77 11.18 -9.25
C GLU A 5 16.00 11.82 -7.89
N ARG A 6 15.03 12.64 -7.45
CA ARG A 6 14.90 12.98 -6.04
C ARG A 6 14.88 11.66 -5.28
N PRO A 7 15.58 11.54 -4.14
CA PRO A 7 15.40 10.36 -3.30
C PRO A 7 13.90 10.27 -2.98
N LYS A 8 13.21 9.26 -3.52
CA LYS A 8 11.82 9.00 -3.18
C LYS A 8 11.79 8.86 -1.65
N SER A 9 11.05 9.73 -0.97
CA SER A 9 10.93 9.67 0.49
C SER A 9 10.52 8.25 0.89
N ARG A 10 11.01 7.74 2.03
CA ARG A 10 10.70 6.37 2.50
C ARG A 10 9.19 6.07 2.46
N ARG A 11 8.37 7.06 2.81
CA ARG A 11 6.91 7.03 2.63
C ARG A 11 6.47 6.72 1.19
N GLN A 12 6.97 7.47 0.19
CA GLN A 12 6.63 7.25 -1.22
C GLN A 12 7.10 5.89 -1.73
N ARG A 13 8.16 5.32 -1.16
CA ARG A 13 8.58 3.95 -1.48
C ARG A 13 7.59 2.92 -0.95
N VAL A 14 7.13 3.07 0.28
CA VAL A 14 6.08 2.22 0.86
C VAL A 14 4.78 2.35 0.07
N GLU A 15 4.37 3.56 -0.28
CA GLU A 15 3.19 3.80 -1.12
C GLU A 15 3.32 3.10 -2.49
N ASN A 16 4.45 3.26 -3.18
CA ASN A 16 4.68 2.57 -4.45
C ASN A 16 4.65 1.05 -4.31
N ALA A 17 5.21 0.49 -3.24
CA ALA A 17 5.18 -0.95 -3.00
C ALA A 17 3.75 -1.45 -2.76
N VAL A 18 2.95 -0.69 -2.02
CA VAL A 18 1.52 -0.98 -1.81
C VAL A 18 0.75 -0.99 -3.14
N VAL A 19 0.98 0.02 -4.00
CA VAL A 19 0.39 0.09 -5.35
C VAL A 19 0.79 -1.12 -6.18
N GLN A 20 2.09 -1.42 -6.25
CA GLN A 20 2.63 -2.55 -7.02
C GLN A 20 2.07 -3.89 -6.56
N LEU A 21 1.88 -4.08 -5.26
CA LEU A 21 1.35 -5.33 -4.70
C LEU A 21 -0.13 -5.52 -5.05
N LEU A 22 -0.87 -4.42 -5.21
CA LEU A 22 -2.24 -4.44 -5.72
C LEU A 22 -2.25 -4.71 -7.24
N ASP A 23 -1.37 -4.07 -8.02
CA ASP A 23 -1.25 -4.27 -9.47
C ASP A 23 -0.70 -5.65 -9.87
N ALA A 24 0.07 -6.30 -8.99
CA ALA A 24 0.53 -7.67 -9.18
C ALA A 24 -0.58 -8.72 -8.98
N ASP A 25 -1.83 -8.30 -8.74
CA ASP A 25 -2.96 -9.22 -8.71
C ASP A 25 -3.32 -9.70 -10.13
N GLU A 26 -3.04 -10.98 -10.39
CA GLU A 26 -3.38 -11.65 -11.66
C GLU A 26 -4.88 -11.66 -11.96
N TYR A 27 -5.73 -11.48 -10.94
CA TYR A 27 -7.18 -11.49 -11.05
C TYR A 27 -7.78 -10.07 -11.19
N GLY A 28 -6.95 -9.01 -11.22
CA GLY A 28 -7.40 -7.62 -11.29
C GLY A 28 -8.23 -7.16 -10.09
N ASN A 29 -8.08 -7.77 -8.91
CA ASN A 29 -8.83 -7.40 -7.72
C ASN A 29 -8.52 -5.96 -7.29
N SER A 30 -9.55 -5.11 -7.26
CA SER A 30 -9.46 -3.74 -6.73
C SER A 30 -9.22 -3.68 -5.22
N ARG A 31 -9.15 -4.82 -4.51
CA ARG A 31 -8.97 -4.90 -3.06
C ARG A 31 -8.13 -6.11 -2.66
N ARG A 32 -7.15 -5.90 -1.78
CA ARG A 32 -6.34 -6.96 -1.20
C ARG A 32 -6.01 -6.72 0.26
N TYR A 33 -5.62 -7.80 0.94
CA TYR A 33 -5.18 -7.82 2.33
C TYR A 33 -3.71 -8.20 2.36
N PHE A 34 -2.90 -7.43 3.08
CA PHE A 34 -1.45 -7.64 3.15
C PHE A 34 -0.94 -7.45 4.56
N GLN A 35 0.07 -8.22 4.94
CA GLN A 35 0.90 -7.93 6.10
C GLN A 35 2.01 -6.94 5.72
N ALA A 36 2.59 -6.27 6.72
CA ALA A 36 3.74 -5.41 6.49
C ALA A 36 4.95 -6.19 5.94
N GLY A 37 5.02 -7.50 6.18
CA GLY A 37 5.99 -8.42 5.57
C GLY A 37 5.85 -8.51 4.06
N ASP A 38 4.63 -8.76 3.57
CA ASP A 38 4.36 -8.94 2.13
C ASP A 38 4.75 -7.70 1.31
N ILE A 39 4.50 -6.51 1.85
CA ILE A 39 4.86 -5.23 1.20
C ILE A 39 6.39 -5.01 1.24
N ALA A 40 7.06 -5.48 2.30
CA ALA A 40 8.52 -5.37 2.41
C ALA A 40 9.24 -6.32 1.45
N ASP A 41 8.73 -7.54 1.25
CA ASP A 41 9.28 -8.49 0.27
C ASP A 41 9.19 -7.97 -1.17
N GLY A 42 8.21 -7.11 -1.47
CA GLY A 42 8.08 -6.45 -2.77
C GLY A 42 9.12 -5.37 -3.06
N GLY A 43 9.92 -4.93 -2.07
CA GLY A 43 10.89 -3.84 -2.25
C GLY A 43 12.23 -4.12 -1.58
N SER A 44 13.31 -4.21 -2.36
CA SER A 44 14.67 -4.52 -1.89
C SER A 44 15.26 -3.54 -0.85
N GLU A 45 14.66 -2.36 -0.69
CA GLU A 45 15.05 -1.35 0.31
C GLU A 45 14.04 -1.20 1.47
N LEU A 46 12.95 -1.98 1.47
CA LEU A 46 11.90 -1.93 2.46
C LEU A 46 12.10 -3.02 3.51
N THR A 47 11.78 -2.70 4.76
CA THR A 47 11.73 -3.67 5.85
C THR A 47 10.33 -3.68 6.44
N SER A 48 9.91 -4.82 7.00
CA SER A 48 8.57 -4.95 7.58
C SER A 48 8.32 -3.94 8.70
N SER A 49 9.35 -3.60 9.49
CA SER A 49 9.28 -2.54 10.51
C SER A 49 9.09 -1.15 9.89
N MET A 50 9.80 -0.85 8.80
CA MET A 50 9.64 0.42 8.09
C MET A 50 8.22 0.54 7.54
N VAL A 51 7.76 -0.48 6.81
CA VAL A 51 6.41 -0.54 6.27
C VAL A 51 5.36 -0.40 7.38
N GLY A 52 5.49 -1.18 8.46
CA GLY A 52 4.57 -1.13 9.60
C GLY A 52 4.53 0.22 10.32
N SER A 53 5.59 1.02 10.23
CA SER A 53 5.61 2.39 10.77
C SER A 53 4.94 3.43 9.87
N TYR A 54 4.93 3.20 8.55
CA TYR A 54 4.34 4.13 7.57
C TYR A 54 2.89 3.81 7.23
N LEU A 55 2.44 2.56 7.33
CA LEU A 55 1.06 2.17 7.04
C LEU A 55 0.00 2.92 7.86
N PRO A 56 0.19 3.20 9.18
CA PRO A 56 -0.73 4.04 9.93
C PRO A 56 -0.86 5.46 9.38
N ALA A 57 0.25 6.06 8.92
CA ALA A 57 0.21 7.38 8.31
C ALA A 57 -0.52 7.35 6.95
N LEU A 58 -0.30 6.31 6.14
CA LEU A 58 -1.01 6.13 4.87
C LEU A 58 -2.52 5.92 5.07
N GLU A 59 -2.92 5.26 6.16
CA GLU A 59 -4.33 5.13 6.56
C GLU A 59 -4.95 6.48 6.92
N ASP A 60 -4.30 7.30 7.75
CA ASP A 60 -4.76 8.66 8.08
C ASP A 60 -4.87 9.58 6.85
N GLU A 61 -4.01 9.36 5.85
CA GLU A 61 -3.95 10.16 4.62
C GLU A 61 -4.76 9.56 3.47
N SER A 62 -5.52 8.48 3.71
CA SER A 62 -6.36 7.85 2.70
C SER A 62 -7.67 8.63 2.48
N PRO A 63 -8.16 8.74 1.23
CA PRO A 63 -7.58 8.17 0.01
C PRO A 63 -6.32 8.92 -0.44
N LEU A 64 -5.30 8.15 -0.81
CA LEU A 64 -4.02 8.67 -1.28
C LEU A 64 -4.20 9.33 -2.66
N PRO A 65 -3.31 10.27 -3.05
CA PRO A 65 -3.35 10.90 -4.38
C PRO A 65 -3.26 9.91 -5.55
N SER A 66 -2.78 8.69 -5.29
CA SER A 66 -2.74 7.57 -6.23
C SER A 66 -4.10 6.88 -6.45
N GLY A 67 -5.17 7.34 -5.79
CA GLY A 67 -6.51 6.74 -5.87
C GLY A 67 -6.63 5.43 -5.09
N ILE A 68 -5.80 5.25 -4.06
CA ILE A 68 -5.77 4.05 -3.23
C ILE A 68 -6.13 4.40 -1.78
N THR A 69 -6.98 3.58 -1.18
CA THR A 69 -7.33 3.63 0.23
C THR A 69 -6.61 2.52 0.98
N VAL A 70 -5.92 2.89 2.05
CA VAL A 70 -5.27 1.97 2.99
C VAL A 70 -6.06 2.00 4.30
N ALA A 71 -6.39 0.83 4.83
CA ALA A 71 -7.12 0.71 6.10
C ALA A 71 -6.59 -0.45 6.93
N ARG A 72 -6.64 -0.32 8.25
CA ARG A 72 -6.28 -1.41 9.16
C ARG A 72 -7.41 -2.42 9.29
N HIS A 73 -7.06 -3.70 9.30
CA HIS A 73 -7.98 -4.79 9.59
C HIS A 73 -7.36 -5.76 10.59
N THR A 74 -8.06 -6.02 11.68
CA THR A 74 -7.62 -6.98 12.70
C THR A 74 -8.32 -8.30 12.46
N GLU A 75 -7.54 -9.36 12.24
CA GLU A 75 -8.07 -10.72 12.09
C GLU A 75 -8.47 -11.33 13.44
N ARG A 76 -9.27 -12.40 13.41
CA ARG A 76 -9.75 -13.11 14.61
C ARG A 76 -8.62 -13.70 15.48
N ASN A 77 -7.46 -13.97 14.90
CA ASN A 77 -6.27 -14.46 15.60
C ASN A 77 -5.42 -13.33 16.21
N ASN A 78 -5.93 -12.09 16.21
CA ASN A 78 -5.24 -10.89 16.68
C ASN A 78 -4.03 -10.47 15.81
N SER A 79 -3.96 -10.94 14.56
CA SER A 79 -2.99 -10.46 13.58
C SER A 79 -3.49 -9.17 12.94
N THR A 80 -2.59 -8.20 12.78
CA THR A 80 -2.86 -6.96 12.06
C THR A 80 -2.55 -7.15 10.59
N VAL A 81 -3.58 -7.07 9.75
CA VAL A 81 -3.44 -7.01 8.29
C VAL A 81 -3.92 -5.64 7.79
N TRP A 82 -3.46 -5.25 6.63
CA TRP A 82 -3.78 -3.99 5.99
C TRP A 82 -4.59 -4.25 4.75
N VAL A 83 -5.73 -3.56 4.65
CA VAL A 83 -6.60 -3.59 3.48
C VAL A 83 -6.18 -2.45 2.58
N VAL A 84 -5.89 -2.79 1.34
CA VAL A 84 -5.58 -1.82 0.29
C VAL A 84 -6.65 -1.96 -0.76
N LYS A 85 -7.29 -0.86 -1.13
CA LYS A 85 -8.35 -0.82 -2.13
C LYS A 85 -8.06 0.29 -3.13
N ARG A 86 -8.17 0.00 -4.43
CA ARG A 86 -8.27 1.02 -5.47
C ARG A 86 -9.67 1.63 -5.41
N GLU A 87 -9.75 2.94 -5.28
CA GLU A 87 -11.01 3.62 -5.50
C GLU A 87 -11.37 3.44 -6.97
N ASP A 88 -12.44 2.69 -7.22
CA ASP A 88 -13.00 2.58 -8.56
C ASP A 88 -13.45 3.98 -8.98
N GLU A 89 -12.93 4.49 -10.10
CA GLU A 89 -13.52 5.64 -10.79
C GLU A 89 -14.89 5.22 -11.35
N GLY A 90 -15.90 5.10 -10.49
CA GLY A 90 -17.29 4.95 -10.90
C GLY A 90 -17.98 3.68 -10.43
N GLY A 91 -19.00 3.90 -9.60
CA GLY A 91 -20.02 2.90 -9.29
C GLY A 91 -21.24 3.49 -8.60
N SER A 92 -21.61 4.74 -8.90
CA SER A 92 -23.02 5.12 -8.81
C SER A 92 -23.74 4.43 -9.98
N GLN A 93 -24.55 3.42 -9.67
CA GLN A 93 -25.75 3.12 -10.45
C GLN A 93 -26.78 2.43 -9.57
#